data_AF-A0A1Z4NAY4-F1
#
_entry.id   AF-A0A1Z4NAY4-F1
#
_cell.length_a   1.000
_cell.length_b   1.000
_cell.length_c   1.000
_cell.angle_alpha   90.00
_cell.angle_beta   90.00
_cell.angle_gamma   90.00
#
_symmetry.space_group_name_H-M   'P 1'
#
loop_
_entity.id
_entity.type
_entity.pdbx_description
1 polymer ?
#
loop_
_entity_poly.entity_id
_entity_poly.type
_entity_poly.pdbx_seq_one_letter_code
_entity_poly.pdbx_strand_id
1 'polypeptide(L)' 'MTLEKLKQFRTGVYTILGKAKDALFDLMDAVLVTRSINSFAELSVSPVFRRQWSSVYEAIQDGNPPRTELTGV' A
#
# COMPACT_ATOMS: atom_id res chain seq x y z
N MET A 1 17.80 -5.05 -11.44
CA MET A 1 17.45 -3.88 -10.60
C MET A 1 18.32 -3.92 -9.35
N THR A 2 19.01 -2.86 -8.96
CA THR A 2 19.89 -2.85 -7.77
C THR A 2 19.09 -2.57 -6.50
N LEU A 3 19.56 -3.06 -5.34
CA LEU A 3 18.93 -2.82 -4.04
C LEU A 3 18.73 -1.32 -3.74
N GLU A 4 19.71 -0.49 -4.12
CA GLU A 4 19.63 0.96 -3.92
C GLU A 4 18.52 1.62 -4.75
N LYS A 5 18.29 1.17 -5.99
CA LYS A 5 17.16 1.66 -6.81
C LYS A 5 15.82 1.30 -6.18
N LEU A 6 15.71 0.11 -5.60
CA LEU A 6 14.51 -0.33 -4.88
C LEU A 6 14.25 0.50 -3.62
N LYS A 7 15.30 0.79 -2.84
CA LYS A 7 15.19 1.65 -1.67
C LYS A 7 14.76 3.06 -2.06
N GLN A 8 15.35 3.64 -3.10
CA GLN A 8 14.98 4.97 -3.61
C GLN A 8 13.53 5.02 -4.06
N PHE A 9 13.09 4.01 -4.84
CA PHE A 9 11.69 3.88 -5.24
C PHE A 9 10.77 3.82 -4.02
N ARG A 10 11.06 2.93 -3.06
CA ARG A 10 10.26 2.78 -1.84
C ARG A 10 10.17 4.08 -1.05
N THR A 11 11.30 4.76 -0.84
CA THR A 11 11.34 6.04 -0.11
C THR A 11 10.56 7.13 -0.84
N GLY A 12 10.70 7.24 -2.17
CA GLY A 12 9.97 8.23 -2.97
C GLY A 12 8.46 8.01 -2.94
N VAL A 13 8.01 6.76 -3.10
CA VAL A 13 6.59 6.42 -2.96
C VAL A 13 6.11 6.74 -1.54
N TYR A 14 6.86 6.34 -0.51
CA TYR A 14 6.48 6.56 0.89
C TYR A 14 6.27 8.04 1.24
N THR A 15 6.96 8.97 0.57
CA THR A 15 6.78 10.41 0.80
C THR A 15 5.47 10.97 0.26
N ILE A 16 4.82 10.29 -0.69
CA ILE A 16 3.63 10.79 -1.40
C ILE A 16 2.33 10.09 -0.99
N LEU A 17 2.39 9.02 -0.19
CA LEU A 17 1.23 8.23 0.25
C LEU A 17 0.41 8.86 1.41
N GLY A 18 0.64 10.14 1.72
CA GLY A 18 -0.16 10.86 2.71
C GLY A 18 -0.11 10.29 4.13
N LYS A 19 -1.21 10.45 4.87
CA LYS A 19 -1.28 10.12 6.31
C LYS A 19 -1.31 8.61 6.56
N ALA A 20 -1.83 7.83 5.62
CA ALA A 20 -1.97 6.39 5.75
C ALA A 20 -0.87 5.57 5.06
N LYS A 21 0.29 6.19 4.77
CA LYS A 21 1.43 5.55 4.09
C LYS A 21 1.81 4.16 4.61
N ASP A 22 1.81 3.95 5.93
CA ASP A 22 2.15 2.65 6.50
C ASP A 22 1.07 1.59 6.22
N ALA A 23 -0.21 1.96 6.38
CA ALA A 23 -1.32 1.07 6.11
C ALA A 23 -1.46 0.75 4.61
N LEU A 24 -1.12 1.71 3.74
CA LEU A 24 -1.04 1.50 2.29
C LEU A 24 0.10 0.56 1.90
N PHE A 25 1.24 0.59 2.58
CA PHE A 25 2.31 -0.38 2.35
C PHE A 25 1.93 -1.78 2.84
N ASP A 26 1.33 -1.90 4.03
CA ASP A 26 0.80 -3.18 4.51
C ASP A 26 -0.25 -3.73 3.52
N LEU A 27 -1.10 -2.86 2.97
CA LEU A 27 -2.11 -3.21 1.96
C LEU A 27 -1.47 -3.65 0.63
N MET A 28 -0.45 -2.94 0.17
CA MET A 28 0.29 -3.28 -1.06
C MET A 28 0.95 -4.65 -0.92
N ASP A 29 1.58 -4.93 0.23
CA ASP A 29 2.16 -6.23 0.52
C ASP A 29 1.07 -7.32 0.53
N ALA A 30 -0.08 -7.06 1.16
CA ALA A 30 -1.21 -7.99 1.18
C ALA A 30 -1.71 -8.30 -0.24
N VAL A 31 -1.85 -7.30 -1.11
CA VAL A 31 -2.25 -7.48 -2.52
C VAL A 31 -1.20 -8.30 -3.29
N LEU A 32 0.09 -8.02 -3.10
CA LEU A 32 1.17 -8.68 -3.82
C LEU A 32 1.31 -10.16 -3.47
N VAL A 33 1.01 -10.55 -2.22
CA VAL A 33 1.11 -11.95 -1.78
C VAL A 33 -0.20 -12.74 -1.94
N THR A 34 -1.32 -12.07 -2.17
CA THR A 34 -2.63 -12.71 -2.32
C THR A 34 -2.86 -13.11 -3.77
N ARG A 35 -2.81 -14.42 -4.06
CA ARG A 35 -2.95 -14.95 -5.43
C ARG A 35 -4.29 -14.59 -6.09
N SER A 36 -5.37 -14.58 -5.33
CA SER A 36 -6.72 -14.26 -5.81
C SER A 36 -7.49 -13.55 -4.71
N ILE A 37 -8.10 -12.41 -5.02
CA ILE A 37 -8.82 -11.56 -4.08
C ILE A 37 -10.29 -11.64 -4.43
N ASN A 38 -11.11 -12.22 -3.54
CA ASN A 38 -12.56 -12.33 -3.73
C ASN A 38 -13.29 -11.10 -3.18
N SER A 39 -12.71 -10.43 -2.19
CA SER A 39 -13.23 -9.18 -1.64
C SER A 39 -12.11 -8.29 -1.11
N PHE A 40 -12.35 -6.98 -1.08
CA PHE A 40 -11.37 -6.04 -0.52
C PHE A 40 -11.15 -6.28 0.99
N ALA A 41 -12.19 -6.69 1.71
CA ALA A 41 -12.13 -7.06 3.12
C ALA A 41 -11.18 -8.25 3.39
N GLU A 42 -11.02 -9.16 2.44
CA GLU A 42 -10.13 -10.32 2.54
C GLU A 42 -8.66 -9.90 2.75
N LEU A 43 -8.27 -8.73 2.24
CA LEU A 43 -6.90 -8.22 2.41
C LEU A 43 -6.57 -7.89 3.87
N SER A 44 -7.59 -7.60 4.70
CA SER A 44 -7.38 -7.32 6.12
C SER A 44 -6.96 -8.53 6.94
N VAL A 45 -7.32 -9.73 6.49
CA VAL A 45 -7.01 -10.99 7.17
C VAL A 45 -5.75 -11.64 6.58
N SER A 46 -5.09 -10.96 5.63
CA SER A 46 -3.81 -11.41 5.10
C SER A 46 -2.76 -11.44 6.21
N PRO A 47 -1.94 -12.49 6.33
CA PRO A 47 -0.95 -12.61 7.40
C PRO A 47 0.13 -11.53 7.36
N VAL A 48 0.29 -10.84 6.23
CA VAL A 48 1.22 -9.71 6.10
C VAL A 48 0.59 -8.37 6.46
N PHE A 49 -0.74 -8.31 6.60
CA PHE A 49 -1.47 -7.11 7.00
C PHE A 49 -1.54 -7.03 8.53
N ARG A 50 -0.76 -6.13 9.12
CA ARG A 50 -0.57 -6.07 10.58
C ARG A 50 -1.66 -5.28 11.33
N ARG A 51 -2.66 -4.76 10.63
CA ARG A 51 -3.66 -3.81 11.14
C ARG A 51 -5.05 -4.43 11.18
N GLN A 52 -6.00 -3.71 11.77
CA GLN A 52 -7.39 -4.17 11.90
C GLN A 52 -8.17 -4.00 10.60
N TRP A 53 -9.32 -4.68 10.50
CA TRP A 53 -10.16 -4.70 9.30
C TRP A 53 -10.57 -3.32 8.78
N SER A 54 -10.93 -2.38 9.66
CA SER A 54 -11.29 -1.01 9.25
C SER A 54 -10.13 -0.27 8.58
N SER A 55 -8.89 -0.60 8.96
CA SER A 55 -7.69 0.07 8.46
C SER A 55 -7.46 -0.13 6.97
N VAL A 56 -8.03 -1.17 6.36
CA VAL A 56 -7.93 -1.39 4.89
C VAL A 56 -8.70 -0.32 4.12
N TYR A 57 -9.87 0.07 4.61
CA TYR A 57 -10.69 1.13 4.01
C TYR A 57 -10.12 2.52 4.35
N GLU A 58 -9.74 2.73 5.61
CA GLU A 58 -9.09 3.97 6.05
C GLU A 58 -7.79 4.23 5.28
N ALA A 59 -7.02 3.18 4.95
CA ALA A 59 -5.78 3.33 4.18
C ALA A 59 -5.98 4.01 2.82
N ILE A 60 -7.03 3.61 2.10
CA ILE A 60 -7.37 4.21 0.80
C ILE A 60 -7.93 5.61 0.98
N GLN A 61 -8.82 5.80 1.98
CA GLN A 61 -9.47 7.08 2.24
C GLN A 61 -8.47 8.17 2.67
N ASP A 62 -7.57 7.84 3.59
CA ASP A 62 -6.63 8.79 4.21
C ASP A 62 -5.28 8.87 3.47
N GLY A 63 -5.02 7.92 2.57
CA GLY A 63 -3.82 7.89 1.76
C GLY A 63 -3.74 9.03 0.76
N ASN A 64 -4.85 9.28 0.05
CA ASN A 64 -5.01 10.31 -0.99
C ASN A 64 -3.72 10.71 -1.75
N PRO A 65 -2.98 9.76 -2.33
CA PRO A 65 -1.73 10.07 -3.00
C PRO A 65 -1.97 10.87 -4.29
N PRO A 66 -1.09 11.82 -4.64
CA PRO A 66 -1.20 12.58 -5.88
C PRO A 66 -1.07 11.64 -7.09
N ARG A 67 -2.15 11.54 -7.88
CA ARG A 67 -2.26 10.62 -9.02
C ARG A 67 -1.11 10.77 -10.01
N THR A 68 -0.78 12.02 -10.37
CA THR A 68 0.27 12.36 -11.33
C THR A 68 1.64 11.83 -10.90
N GLU A 69 1.95 11.90 -9.60
CA GLU A 69 3.22 11.43 -9.05
C GLU A 69 3.29 9.89 -8.98
N LEU A 70 2.14 9.22 -8.84
CA LEU A 70 2.05 7.76 -8.85
C LEU A 70 2.10 7.15 -10.26
N THR A 71 1.41 7.75 -11.23
CA THR A 71 1.31 7.18 -12.59
C THR A 71 2.45 7.61 -13.49
N GLY A 72 3.15 8.71 -13.16
CA GLY A 72 4.22 9.26 -14.01
C GLY A 72 3.72 9.72 -15.39
N VAL A 73 2.41 9.99 -15.51
CA VAL A 73 1.71 10.49 -16.72
C VAL A 73 1.12 11.84 -16.41
#